data_AF-A0A7V3X1T9-F1
#
_entry.id   AF-A0A7V3X1T9-F1
#
_cell.length_a   1.000
_cell.length_b   1.000
_cell.length_c   1.000
_cell.angle_alpha   90.00
_cell.angle_beta   90.00
_cell.angle_gamma   90.00
#
_symmetry.space_group_name_H-M   'P 1'
#
loop_
_entity.id
_entity.type
_entity.pdbx_description
1 polymer ?
#
loop_
_entity_poly.entity_id
_entity_poly.type
_entity_poly.pdbx_seq_one_letter_code
_entity_poly.pdbx_strand_id
1 'polypeptide(L)'
;MSRKQKLEALLGRAFEIYKDGQEDADFRQKQADFVFHMTDWLSDLETLCNLVRNPEAWDAEQTCDFLIGFLIHVIPHLTTAGKLLVGEIPNPFDDSATEF
;
A
#
# COMPACT_ATOMS: atom_id res chain seq x y z
N MET A 1 -21.35 -7.79 -7.56
CA MET A 1 -20.01 -7.17 -7.40
C MET A 1 -19.17 -8.08 -6.51
N SER A 2 -17.96 -8.44 -6.93
CA SER A 2 -17.05 -9.29 -6.15
C SER A 2 -16.42 -8.52 -4.97
N ARG A 3 -15.81 -9.24 -4.01
CA ARG A 3 -15.07 -8.62 -2.89
C ARG A 3 -13.96 -7.69 -3.39
N LYS A 4 -13.22 -8.11 -4.41
CA LYS A 4 -12.15 -7.31 -5.05
C LYS A 4 -12.71 -6.03 -5.66
N GLN A 5 -13.76 -6.13 -6.48
CA GLN A 5 -14.42 -4.96 -7.08
C GLN A 5 -14.96 -3.99 -6.03
N LYS A 6 -15.48 -4.49 -4.90
CA LYS A 6 -15.93 -3.64 -3.79
C LYS A 6 -14.77 -2.89 -3.15
N LEU A 7 -13.63 -3.55 -2.94
CA LEU A 7 -12.44 -2.93 -2.38
C LEU A 7 -11.87 -1.86 -3.31
N GLU A 8 -11.72 -2.18 -4.60
CA GLU A 8 -11.25 -1.23 -5.62
C GLU A 8 -12.15 0.02 -5.68
N ALA A 9 -13.47 -0.14 -5.61
CA ALA A 9 -14.41 0.97 -5.56
C ALA A 9 -14.25 1.84 -4.30
N LEU A 10 -14.03 1.22 -3.14
CA LEU A 10 -13.79 1.96 -1.88
C LEU A 10 -12.46 2.73 -1.92
N LEU A 11 -11.41 2.12 -2.45
CA LEU A 11 -10.10 2.77 -2.61
C LEU A 11 -10.18 3.94 -3.59
N GLY A 12 -10.84 3.76 -4.73
CA GLY A 12 -11.09 4.83 -5.69
C GLY A 12 -11.87 5.98 -5.04
N ARG A 13 -12.88 5.68 -4.22
CA ARG A 13 -13.63 6.69 -3.49
C ARG A 13 -12.80 7.40 -2.42
N ALA A 14 -11.92 6.69 -1.72
CA ALA A 14 -11.02 7.29 -0.74
C ALA A 14 -10.06 8.29 -1.39
N PHE A 15 -9.52 7.95 -2.57
CA PHE A 15 -8.70 8.85 -3.38
C PHE A 15 -9.46 10.14 -3.75
N GLU A 16 -10.69 10.01 -4.24
CA GLU A 16 -11.54 11.15 -4.57
C GLU A 16 -11.83 12.04 -3.37
N ILE A 17 -12.17 11.45 -2.21
CA ILE A 17 -12.44 12.22 -0.99
C ILE A 17 -11.22 13.03 -0.57
N TYR A 18 -10.02 12.46 -0.66
CA TYR A 18 -8.80 13.16 -0.28
C TYR A 18 -8.43 14.27 -1.27
N LYS A 19 -8.63 14.03 -2.57
CA LYS A 19 -8.27 14.95 -3.66
C LYS A 19 -9.40 15.90 -4.06
N ASP A 20 -10.48 15.99 -3.29
CA ASP A 20 -11.65 16.82 -3.60
C ASP A 20 -11.23 18.28 -3.88
N GLY A 21 -11.58 18.79 -5.07
CA GLY A 21 -11.21 20.14 -5.52
C GLY A 21 -9.74 20.31 -5.97
N GLN A 22 -9.00 19.21 -6.14
CA GLN A 22 -7.61 19.17 -6.63
C GLN A 22 -7.49 18.40 -7.96
N GLU A 23 -8.57 18.28 -8.73
CA GLU A 23 -8.58 17.53 -9.98
C GLU A 23 -7.69 18.19 -11.03
N ASP A 24 -6.80 17.39 -11.61
CA ASP A 24 -5.97 17.78 -12.75
C ASP A 24 -6.22 16.86 -13.95
N ALA A 25 -5.52 17.12 -15.06
CA ALA A 25 -5.68 16.38 -16.32
C ALA A 25 -5.44 14.87 -16.17
N ASP A 26 -4.63 14.45 -15.18
CA ASP A 26 -4.24 13.06 -14.97
C ASP A 26 -5.01 12.40 -13.81
N PHE A 27 -6.00 13.09 -13.23
CA PHE A 27 -6.68 12.66 -12.01
C PHE A 27 -7.19 11.21 -12.06
N ARG A 28 -7.84 10.83 -13.17
CA ARG A 28 -8.40 9.48 -13.35
C ARG A 28 -7.32 8.41 -13.50
N GLN A 29 -6.20 8.75 -14.14
CA GLN A 29 -5.06 7.84 -14.23
C GLN A 29 -4.41 7.66 -12.86
N LYS A 30 -4.15 8.76 -12.13
CA LYS A 30 -3.60 8.72 -10.76
C LYS A 30 -4.49 7.93 -9.80
N GLN A 31 -5.81 8.06 -9.93
CA GLN A 31 -6.77 7.26 -9.17
C GLN A 31 -6.65 5.77 -9.50
N ALA A 32 -6.58 5.40 -10.78
CA ALA A 32 -6.42 4.01 -11.19
C ALA A 32 -5.08 3.41 -10.73
N ASP A 33 -3.99 4.16 -10.86
CA ASP A 33 -2.66 3.76 -10.41
C ASP A 33 -2.61 3.60 -8.89
N PHE A 34 -3.25 4.51 -8.15
CA PHE A 34 -3.40 4.40 -6.70
C PHE A 34 -4.12 3.10 -6.32
N VAL A 35 -5.25 2.79 -6.97
CA VAL A 35 -6.02 1.56 -6.71
C VAL A 35 -5.19 0.32 -7.04
N PHE A 36 -4.47 0.32 -8.16
CA PHE A 36 -3.56 -0.77 -8.53
C PHE A 36 -2.49 -0.99 -7.45
N HIS A 37 -1.75 0.06 -7.09
CA HIS A 37 -0.70 -0.05 -6.08
C HIS A 37 -1.22 -0.42 -4.69
N MET A 38 -2.47 -0.09 -4.35
CA MET A 38 -3.10 -0.52 -3.10
C MET A 38 -3.64 -1.95 -3.11
N THR A 39 -3.75 -2.60 -4.28
CA THR A 39 -4.39 -3.93 -4.41
C THR A 39 -3.47 -5.03 -4.91
N ASP A 40 -2.35 -4.70 -5.56
CA ASP A 40 -1.46 -5.70 -6.17
C ASP A 40 -0.79 -6.64 -5.15
N TRP A 41 -0.57 -6.15 -3.93
CA TRP A 41 0.09 -6.89 -2.84
C TRP A 41 -0.89 -7.53 -1.82
N LEU A 42 -2.18 -7.66 -2.16
CA LEU A 42 -3.17 -8.19 -1.20
C LEU A 42 -2.88 -9.63 -0.78
N SER A 43 -2.33 -10.46 -1.65
CA SER A 43 -1.90 -11.82 -1.30
C SER A 43 -0.76 -11.82 -0.28
N ASP A 44 0.16 -10.87 -0.37
CA ASP A 44 1.24 -10.68 0.59
C ASP A 44 0.69 -10.28 1.96
N LEU A 45 -0.31 -9.39 1.99
CA LEU A 45 -1.00 -9.01 3.23
C LEU A 45 -1.72 -10.18 3.88
N GLU A 46 -2.44 -10.99 3.10
CA GLU A 46 -3.12 -12.18 3.61
C GLU A 46 -2.11 -13.18 4.19
N THR A 47 -0.96 -13.34 3.55
CA THR A 47 0.14 -14.20 4.01
C THR A 47 0.77 -13.67 5.30
N LEU A 48 1.05 -12.37 5.39
CA LEU A 48 1.54 -11.74 6.62
C LEU A 48 0.53 -11.89 7.77
N CYS A 49 -0.76 -11.68 7.50
CA CYS A 49 -1.81 -11.90 8.49
C CYS A 49 -1.82 -13.34 9.02
N ASN A 50 -1.59 -14.32 8.13
CA ASN A 50 -1.55 -15.73 8.53
C ASN A 50 -0.32 -16.05 9.39
N LEU A 51 0.85 -15.51 9.02
CA LEU A 51 2.08 -15.63 9.82
C LEU A 51 1.88 -15.04 11.21
N VAL A 52 1.35 -13.82 11.31
CA VAL A 52 1.14 -13.15 12.61
C VAL A 52 0.11 -13.89 13.47
N ARG A 53 -0.91 -14.50 12.86
CA ARG A 53 -1.97 -15.22 13.59
C ARG A 53 -1.57 -16.62 14.02
N ASN A 54 -0.68 -17.28 13.29
CA ASN A 54 -0.29 -18.67 13.53
C ASN A 54 1.22 -18.86 13.38
N PRO A 55 2.06 -18.16 14.16
CA PRO A 55 3.51 -18.21 14.00
C PRO A 55 4.10 -19.61 14.21
N GLU A 56 3.42 -20.50 14.93
CA GLU A 56 3.83 -21.88 15.21
C GLU A 56 3.76 -22.78 13.97
N ALA A 57 3.02 -22.36 12.94
CA ALA A 57 2.91 -23.08 11.67
C ALA A 57 4.03 -22.75 10.68
N TRP A 58 4.94 -21.83 11.04
CA TRP A 58 6.01 -21.33 10.20
C TRP A 58 7.36 -21.70 10.81
N ASP A 59 8.32 -22.05 9.95
CA ASP A 59 9.72 -22.12 10.35
C ASP A 59 10.45 -20.80 10.07
N ALA A 60 11.68 -20.69 10.60
CA ALA A 60 12.48 -19.48 10.50
C ALA A 60 12.94 -19.17 9.06
N GLU A 61 13.17 -20.19 8.24
CA GLU A 61 13.64 -20.03 6.86
C GLU A 61 12.50 -19.53 5.97
N GLN A 62 11.33 -20.17 6.04
CA GLN A 62 10.10 -19.73 5.38
C GLN A 62 9.72 -18.30 5.79
N THR A 63 9.84 -17.99 7.08
CA THR A 63 9.57 -16.65 7.60
C THR A 63 10.56 -15.63 7.02
N CYS A 64 11.85 -15.96 6.99
CA CYS A 64 12.89 -15.09 6.44
C CYS A 64 12.63 -14.79 4.96
N ASP A 65 12.41 -15.83 4.16
CA ASP A 65 12.16 -15.70 2.72
C ASP A 65 10.90 -14.88 2.43
N PHE A 66 9.81 -15.15 3.15
CA PHE A 66 8.58 -14.39 3.02
C PHE A 66 8.77 -12.92 3.38
N LEU A 67 9.43 -12.62 4.51
CA LEU A 67 9.61 -11.24 4.96
C LEU A 67 10.49 -10.44 3.99
N ILE A 68 11.56 -11.03 3.45
CA ILE A 68 12.38 -10.37 2.43
C ILE A 68 11.55 -10.04 1.19
N GLY A 69 10.80 -11.03 0.67
CA GLY A 69 9.93 -10.84 -0.48
C GLY A 69 8.85 -9.78 -0.24
N PHE A 70 8.17 -9.85 0.90
CA PHE A 70 7.16 -8.90 1.33
C PHE A 70 7.72 -7.48 1.36
N LEU A 71 8.86 -7.26 2.02
CA LEU A 71 9.44 -5.92 2.16
C LEU A 71 9.86 -5.34 0.81
N ILE A 72 10.48 -6.14 -0.06
CA ILE A 72 10.92 -5.70 -1.39
C ILE A 72 9.73 -5.42 -2.32
N HIS A 73 8.64 -6.17 -2.20
CA HIS A 73 7.45 -6.02 -3.05
C HIS A 73 6.51 -4.91 -2.54
N VAL A 74 6.12 -4.97 -1.26
CA VAL A 74 5.04 -4.14 -0.71
C VAL A 74 5.47 -2.69 -0.49
N ILE A 75 6.71 -2.45 -0.05
CA ILE A 75 7.18 -1.08 0.26
C ILE A 75 7.14 -0.16 -0.97
N PRO A 76 7.65 -0.55 -2.15
CA PRO A 76 7.53 0.28 -3.37
C PRO A 76 6.08 0.60 -3.75
N HIS A 77 5.17 -0.37 -3.62
CA HIS A 77 3.75 -0.18 -3.92
C HIS A 77 3.10 0.81 -2.95
N LEU A 78 3.30 0.64 -1.63
CA LEU A 78 2.78 1.56 -0.63
C LEU A 78 3.37 2.98 -0.77
N THR A 79 4.67 3.06 -1.05
CA THR A 79 5.34 4.34 -1.31
C THR A 79 4.73 5.05 -2.51
N THR A 80 4.50 4.34 -3.60
CA THR A 80 3.91 4.92 -4.82
C THR A 80 2.46 5.32 -4.60
N ALA A 81 1.66 4.48 -3.96
CA ALA A 81 0.27 4.80 -3.61
C ALA A 81 0.18 6.04 -2.71
N GLY A 82 0.99 6.13 -1.67
CA GLY A 82 0.99 7.32 -0.81
C GLY A 82 1.50 8.56 -1.54
N LYS A 83 2.48 8.45 -2.45
CA LYS A 83 2.89 9.59 -3.29
C LYS A 83 1.76 10.10 -4.18
N LEU A 84 1.00 9.19 -4.79
CA LEU A 84 -0.18 9.56 -5.59
C LEU A 84 -1.26 10.24 -4.75
N LEU A 85 -1.50 9.75 -3.53
CA LEU A 85 -2.54 10.26 -2.66
C LEU A 85 -2.14 11.59 -1.99
N VAL A 86 -1.02 11.63 -1.28
CA VAL A 86 -0.63 12.75 -0.40
C VAL A 86 0.57 13.56 -0.91
N GLY A 87 1.17 13.18 -2.04
CA GLY A 87 2.34 13.86 -2.61
C GLY A 87 3.65 13.29 -2.08
N GLU A 88 4.15 13.80 -0.96
CA GLU A 88 5.34 13.25 -0.31
C GLU A 88 4.94 12.50 0.96
N ILE A 89 5.52 11.31 1.16
CA ILE A 89 5.41 10.58 2.42
C ILE A 89 6.68 10.89 3.21
N PRO A 90 6.61 11.61 4.35
CA PRO A 90 7.77 11.86 5.19
C PRO A 90 8.40 10.54 5.61
N ASN A 91 9.73 10.46 5.60
CA ASN A 91 10.44 9.35 6.23
C ASN A 91 10.50 9.62 7.75
N PRO A 92 9.76 8.87 8.59
CA PRO A 92 9.70 9.15 10.02
C PRO A 92 11.00 8.82 10.77
N PHE A 93 11.97 8.20 10.10
CA PHE A 93 13.29 7.83 10.66
C PHE A 93 14.44 8.58 9.98
N ASP A 94 14.14 9.61 9.18
CA ASP A 94 15.15 10.50 8.65
C ASP A 94 15.41 11.63 9.64
N ASP A 95 16.33 11.39 10.58
CA ASP A 95 16.76 12.38 11.58
C ASP A 95 17.42 13.62 10.96
N SER A 96 17.66 13.64 9.64
CA SER A 96 18.12 14.84 8.93
C SER A 96 17.00 15.88 8.69
N ALA A 97 15.74 15.55 8.97
CA ALA A 97 14.58 16.41 8.74
C ALA A 97 14.09 17.20 9.98
N THR A 98 14.80 17.13 11.12
CA THR A 98 14.45 17.91 12.32
C THR A 98 15.21 19.24 12.41
N GLU A 99 14.68 20.27 11.73
CA GLU A 99 14.67 21.64 12.26
C GLU A 99 13.24 22.17 12.12
N PHE A 100 12.48 22.11 13.22
CA PHE A 100 11.23 22.85 13.39
C PHE A 100 11.51 24.21 14.03
#